data_AF-A0AAW4PQF8-F1
#
_entry.id   AF-A0AAW4PQF8-F1
#
_cell.length_a   1.000
_cell.length_b   1.000
_cell.length_c   1.000
_cell.angle_alpha   90.00
_cell.angle_beta   90.00
_cell.angle_gamma   90.00
#
_symmetry.space_group_name_H-M   'P 1'
#
loop_
_entity.id
_entity.type
_entity.pdbx_description
1 polymer ?
#
loop_
_entity_poly.entity_id
_entity_poly.type
_entity_poly.pdbx_seq_one_letter_code
_entity_poly.pdbx_strand_id
1 'polypeptide(L)' 'MPRWSDPAPCDDDEQLFECPSCGKRLCSDLSTVTCDRCDEQMQNLSVPRPE' A
#
# COMPACT_ATOMS: atom_id res chain seq x y z
N MET A 1 -2.50 -15.80 -20.64
CA MET A 1 -1.45 -15.06 -19.89
C MET A 1 -2.10 -13.82 -19.31
N PRO A 2 -2.37 -13.73 -18.00
CA PRO A 2 -2.75 -12.45 -17.44
C PRO A 2 -1.47 -11.64 -17.23
N ARG A 3 -1.35 -10.56 -17.99
CA ARG A 3 -0.32 -9.55 -17.83
C ARG A 3 -0.82 -8.59 -16.74
N TRP A 4 -0.93 -9.08 -15.52
CA TRP A 4 -1.12 -8.24 -14.35
C TRP A 4 0.22 -7.63 -14.00
N SER A 5 0.63 -6.66 -14.81
CA SER A 5 1.57 -5.63 -14.36
C SER A 5 0.73 -4.43 -13.94
N ASP A 6 -0.21 -4.67 -13.02
CA ASP A 6 -0.65 -3.57 -12.16
C ASP A 6 0.56 -3.30 -11.25
N PRO A 7 1.11 -2.09 -11.26
CA PRO A 7 2.43 -1.83 -10.72
C PRO A 7 2.38 -2.00 -9.21
N ALA A 8 2.81 -3.14 -8.68
CA ALA A 8 3.24 -3.19 -7.29
C ALA A 8 4.53 -2.38 -7.23
N PRO A 9 4.55 -1.16 -6.64
CA PRO A 9 5.77 -0.36 -6.56
C PRO A 9 6.63 -0.78 -5.36
N CYS A 10 6.43 -1.99 -4.85
CA CYS A 10 7.00 -2.55 -3.63
C CYS A 10 7.48 -3.99 -3.92
N ASP A 11 8.45 -4.49 -3.16
CA ASP A 11 8.93 -5.88 -3.29
C ASP A 11 7.81 -6.91 -3.01
N ASP A 12 8.02 -8.17 -3.44
CA ASP A 12 7.01 -9.25 -3.38
C ASP A 12 6.51 -9.52 -1.94
N ASP A 13 7.35 -9.24 -0.95
CA ASP A 13 7.07 -9.39 0.49
C ASP A 13 6.52 -8.11 1.15
N GLU A 14 6.44 -7.00 0.41
CA GLU A 14 6.03 -5.70 0.92
C GLU A 14 4.64 -5.29 0.44
N GLN A 15 3.91 -4.62 1.33
CA GLN A 15 2.59 -4.11 1.04
C GLN A 15 2.62 -2.59 0.80
N LEU A 16 1.84 -2.13 -0.17
CA LEU A 16 1.68 -0.71 -0.47
C LEU A 16 0.63 -0.11 0.45
N PHE A 17 1.02 0.94 1.16
CA PHE A 17 0.14 1.72 2.01
C PHE A 17 -0.03 3.13 1.45
N GLU A 18 -1.24 3.69 1.54
CA GLU A 18 -1.53 5.08 1.19
C GLU A 18 -2.22 5.80 2.36
N CYS A 19 -1.74 7.00 2.69
CA CYS A 19 -2.39 7.85 3.67
C CYS A 19 -3.62 8.53 3.04
N PRO A 20 -4.84 8.36 3.58
CA PRO A 20 -6.05 8.98 3.01
C PRO A 20 -6.06 10.51 3.14
N SER A 21 -5.29 11.06 4.08
CA SER A 21 -5.28 12.48 4.43
C SER A 21 -4.35 13.29 3.52
N CYS A 22 -3.16 12.76 3.21
CA CYS A 22 -2.16 13.45 2.40
C CYS A 22 -1.78 12.75 1.09
N GLY A 23 -2.30 11.54 0.83
CA GLY A 23 -1.98 10.75 -0.37
C GLY A 23 -0.55 10.20 -0.40
N LYS A 24 0.18 10.24 0.73
CA LYS A 24 1.54 9.67 0.81
C LYS A 24 1.46 8.16 0.64
N ARG A 25 2.31 7.61 -0.23
CA ARG A 25 2.47 6.17 -0.44
C ARG A 25 3.75 5.65 0.24
N LEU A 26 3.69 4.46 0.80
CA LEU A 26 4.83 3.78 1.44
C LEU A 26 4.74 2.27 1.20
N CYS A 27 5.86 1.64 0.89
CA CYS A 27 6.02 0.19 0.92
C CYS A 27 6.46 -0.24 2.32
N SER A 28 5.79 -1.23 2.89
CA SER A 28 6.21 -1.82 4.17
C SER A 28 5.74 -3.26 4.25
N ASP A 29 6.58 -4.12 4.82
CA ASP A 29 6.25 -5.49 5.21
C ASP A 29 5.29 -5.58 6.42
N LEU A 30 5.12 -4.46 7.14
CA LEU A 30 4.24 -4.40 8.30
C LEU A 30 2.77 -4.49 7.89
N SER A 31 1.93 -5.11 8.73
CA SER A 31 0.48 -5.15 8.50
C SER A 31 -0.24 -3.82 8.79
N THR A 32 0.44 -2.88 9.45
CA THR A 32 -0.14 -1.59 9.83
C THR A 32 0.94 -0.53 9.84
N VAL A 33 0.71 0.57 9.13
CA VAL A 33 1.64 1.68 8.98
C VAL A 33 0.92 2.96 9.36
N THR A 34 1.56 3.82 10.15
CA THR A 34 1.05 5.16 10.47
C THR A 34 1.79 6.21 9.64
N CYS A 35 1.06 7.20 9.13
CA CYS A 35 1.66 8.29 8.38
C CYS A 35 2.37 9.27 9.31
N ASP A 36 3.70 9.34 9.23
CA ASP A 36 4.54 10.28 10.00
C ASP A 36 4.11 11.77 9.90
N ARG A 37 3.41 12.16 8.83
CA ARG A 37 2.93 13.55 8.66
C ARG A 37 1.57 13.83 9.27
N CYS A 38 0.65 12.88 9.17
CA CYS A 38 -0.74 13.07 9.57
C CYS A 38 -1.06 12.40 10.91
N ASP A 39 -0.14 11.55 11.41
CA ASP A 39 -0.35 10.65 12.55
C ASP A 39 -1.58 9.74 12.38
N GLU A 40 -2.00 9.52 11.14
CA GLU A 40 -3.17 8.71 10.78
C GLU A 40 -2.74 7.35 10.22
N GLN A 41 -3.56 6.32 10.47
CA GLN A 41 -3.32 4.98 9.94
C GLN A 41 -3.43 4.97 8.41
N MET A 42 -2.40 4.46 7.75
CA MET A 42 -2.35 4.33 6.29
C MET A 42 -3.16 3.11 5.85
N GLN A 43 -3.87 3.23 4.73
CA GLN A 43 -4.68 2.17 4.16
C GLN A 43 -3.82 1.26 3.29
N ASN A 44 -3.94 -0.04 3.51
CA ASN A 44 -3.29 -1.05 2.69
C ASN A 44 -3.99 -1.15 1.32
N LEU A 45 -3.24 -0.87 0.27
CA LEU A 45 -3.67 -0.96 -1.12
C LEU A 45 -3.26 -2.29 -1.80
N SER A 46 -2.54 -3.17 -1.10
CA SER A 46 -2.11 -4.48 -1.62
C SER A 46 -3.21 -5.54 -1.65
N VAL A 47 -4.48 -5.18 -1.47
CA VAL A 47 -5.59 -6.11 -1.68
C VAL A 47 -5.79 -6.38 -3.17
N PRO A 48 -5.79 -7.65 -3.62
CA PRO A 48 -6.36 -7.97 -4.91
C PRO A 48 -7.85 -7.60 -4.83
N ARG A 49 -8.35 -6.82 -5.81
CA ARG A 49 -9.79 -6.55 -5.89
C ARG A 49 -10.52 -7.90 -5.85
N PRO A 50 -11.50 -8.09 -4.96
CA PRO A 50 -12.36 -9.27 -5.04
C PRO A 50 -13.08 -9.23 -6.39
N GLU A 51 -13.06 -10.38 -7.06
CA GLU A 51 -13.69 -10.68 -8.36
C GLU A 51 -15.22 -10.55 -8.34
#